data_AF-A0AA88CNY6-F1
#
_entry.id   AF-A0AA88CNY6-F1
#
_cell.length_a   1.000
_cell.length_b   1.000
_cell.length_c   1.000
_cell.angle_alpha   90.00
_cell.angle_beta   90.00
_cell.angle_gamma   90.00
#
_symmetry.space_group_name_H-M   'P 1'
#
loop_
_entity.id
_entity.type
_entity.pdbx_description
1 polymer ?
#
loop_
_entity_poly.entity_id
_entity_poly.type
_entity_poly.pdbx_seq_one_letter_code
_entity_poly.pdbx_strand_id
1 'polypeptide(L)'
;MEEIRLKVLVDKNKNRVIFAESDSDFIDVLFCFLTTPIGSIIRLSAEQSLNVGIGCMNHLYKSVENINVQSFLTAHSKDMLLYPRNGAEAYFPNLKLRIDSGMGAKFFVCKHENCQESSDGPRLLSYFRNLPCKCGYCTYAEVDMFRRYNLASKLPFGANDGGVFVKEMNRYMISDDLQVIPLSSASSIRLLSKCGVTDGSSIEERTFTFGVVEVLKVLVYSSVSRTPLTDTLLNHKPTAPGTNDLSTCQRVWVESQVRGPANQSGNMSIKLIVSKSKNMVCYAEAKKDFVDFLFSFLTVPLGHVVKQINHGNLKGCLDQLYKSVQELDEQVFKSNNHKDILLRPKVAPGFSYENDLLGTEEATYPTFYEFKGKLTTDKSHLPCSKPGTRAYKVMEHKKDGEGSGGFLLGPNLFTVTDNLVVTPISPILGLSILNELKVPFSDIEEKVVHIGTEEALRLLVSSFVSESALTDAFIGKPKPEQAHW
;
A
#
# COMPACT_ATOMS: atom_id res chain seq x y z
N MET A 1 12.30 -5.90 -21.78
CA MET A 1 11.49 -5.62 -20.59
C MET A 1 11.19 -6.97 -19.96
N GLU A 2 11.26 -7.12 -18.64
CA GLU A 2 10.88 -8.38 -18.01
C GLU A 2 9.37 -8.58 -18.19
N GLU A 3 8.96 -9.82 -18.45
CA GLU A 3 7.58 -10.21 -18.74
C GLU A 3 7.31 -11.59 -18.14
N ILE A 4 6.06 -11.84 -17.74
CA ILE A 4 5.60 -13.13 -17.23
C ILE A 4 4.50 -13.66 -18.13
N ARG A 5 4.58 -14.93 -18.54
CA ARG A 5 3.53 -15.58 -19.33
C ARG A 5 2.67 -16.45 -18.45
N LEU A 6 1.36 -16.24 -18.50
CA LEU A 6 0.38 -17.03 -17.76
C LEU A 6 -0.50 -17.80 -18.72
N LYS A 7 -0.75 -19.07 -18.38
CA LYS A 7 -1.83 -19.87 -18.98
C LYS A 7 -3.12 -19.54 -18.25
N VAL A 8 -4.15 -19.19 -18.99
CA VAL A 8 -5.42 -18.74 -18.44
C VAL A 8 -6.55 -19.54 -19.07
N LEU A 9 -7.36 -20.15 -18.22
CA LEU A 9 -8.57 -20.83 -18.64
C LEU A 9 -9.73 -19.83 -18.68
N VAL A 10 -10.38 -19.70 -19.83
CA VAL A 10 -11.44 -18.72 -20.10
C VAL A 10 -12.73 -19.43 -20.47
N ASP A 11 -13.85 -18.96 -19.93
CA ASP A 11 -15.19 -19.30 -20.41
C ASP A 11 -15.54 -18.37 -21.58
N LYS A 12 -15.53 -18.89 -22.80
CA LYS A 12 -15.83 -18.14 -24.03
C LYS A 12 -17.24 -17.59 -24.05
N ASN A 13 -18.21 -18.34 -23.50
CA ASN A 13 -19.61 -17.96 -23.57
C ASN A 13 -19.90 -16.76 -22.66
N LYS A 14 -19.26 -16.72 -21.49
CA LYS A 14 -19.39 -15.62 -20.54
C LYS A 14 -18.31 -14.55 -20.70
N ASN A 15 -17.34 -14.76 -21.59
CA ASN A 15 -16.14 -13.93 -21.78
C ASN A 15 -15.48 -13.54 -20.45
N ARG A 16 -15.20 -14.55 -19.61
CA ARG A 16 -14.69 -14.39 -18.24
C ARG A 16 -13.56 -15.39 -17.95
N VAL A 17 -12.56 -14.95 -17.22
CA VAL A 17 -11.50 -15.80 -16.66
C VAL A 17 -12.08 -16.76 -15.61
N ILE A 18 -11.64 -18.00 -15.64
CA ILE A 18 -11.96 -19.00 -14.62
C ILE A 18 -10.82 -19.06 -13.61
N PHE A 19 -9.61 -19.35 -14.10
CA PHE A 19 -8.38 -19.25 -13.35
C PHE A 19 -7.16 -19.12 -14.28
N ALA A 20 -6.06 -18.62 -13.73
CA ALA A 20 -4.74 -18.65 -14.33
C ALA A 20 -3.85 -19.68 -13.61
N GLU A 21 -2.96 -20.35 -14.34
CA GLU A 21 -1.87 -21.13 -13.78
C GLU A 21 -0.58 -20.30 -13.77
N SER A 22 0.14 -20.36 -12.66
CA SER A 22 1.42 -19.68 -12.53
C SER A 22 2.43 -20.40 -11.65
N ASP A 23 3.69 -20.04 -11.80
CA ASP A 23 4.80 -20.42 -10.93
C ASP A 23 4.99 -19.38 -9.80
N SER A 24 6.05 -19.55 -9.01
CA SER A 24 6.40 -18.64 -7.92
C SER A 24 6.56 -17.19 -8.35
N ASP A 25 7.02 -16.92 -9.59
CA ASP A 25 7.41 -15.57 -9.98
C ASP A 25 6.21 -14.61 -10.00
N PHE A 26 5.06 -15.04 -10.54
CA PHE A 26 3.87 -14.20 -10.54
C PHE A 26 3.19 -14.18 -9.17
N ILE A 27 3.27 -15.27 -8.41
CA ILE A 27 2.72 -15.30 -7.04
C ILE A 27 3.44 -14.29 -6.16
N ASP A 28 4.77 -14.20 -6.27
CA ASP A 28 5.54 -13.18 -5.56
C ASP A 28 5.12 -11.76 -5.97
N VAL A 29 4.85 -11.54 -7.27
CA VAL A 29 4.34 -10.26 -7.79
C VAL A 29 2.96 -9.92 -7.22
N LEU A 30 2.04 -10.89 -7.17
CA LEU A 30 0.73 -10.68 -6.55
C LEU A 30 0.85 -10.40 -5.05
N PHE A 31 1.64 -11.19 -4.31
CA PHE A 31 1.82 -10.99 -2.88
C PHE A 31 2.51 -9.67 -2.54
N CYS A 32 3.36 -9.13 -3.42
CA CYS A 32 3.88 -7.77 -3.30
C CYS A 32 2.79 -6.69 -3.18
N PHE A 33 1.58 -6.91 -3.71
CA PHE A 33 0.47 -5.96 -3.58
C PHE A 33 0.19 -5.62 -2.13
N LEU A 34 0.21 -6.62 -1.23
CA LEU A 34 -0.05 -6.45 0.20
C LEU A 34 0.99 -5.59 0.91
N THR A 35 2.22 -5.55 0.39
CA THR A 35 3.30 -4.73 0.97
C THR A 35 3.36 -3.33 0.36
N THR A 36 2.64 -3.07 -0.72
CA THR A 36 2.76 -1.83 -1.49
C THR A 36 2.05 -0.68 -0.79
N PRO A 37 2.72 0.46 -0.51
CA PRO A 37 2.10 1.63 0.08
C PRO A 37 0.99 2.21 -0.82
N ILE A 38 -0.10 2.69 -0.23
CA ILE A 38 -1.24 3.26 -0.96
C ILE A 38 -0.80 4.40 -1.89
N GLY A 39 0.05 5.31 -1.42
CA GLY A 39 0.54 6.44 -2.21
C GLY A 39 1.28 6.01 -3.49
N SER A 40 2.04 4.91 -3.43
CA SER A 40 2.68 4.33 -4.63
C SER A 40 1.64 3.84 -5.64
N ILE A 41 0.56 3.19 -5.17
CA ILE A 41 -0.51 2.68 -6.05
C ILE A 41 -1.20 3.85 -6.76
N ILE A 42 -1.57 4.89 -6.02
CA ILE A 42 -2.24 6.09 -6.56
C ILE A 42 -1.35 6.79 -7.58
N ARG A 43 -0.08 7.01 -7.24
CA ARG A 43 0.90 7.64 -8.14
C ARG A 43 1.07 6.85 -9.43
N LEU A 44 1.37 5.55 -9.33
CA LEU A 44 1.61 4.70 -10.50
C LEU A 44 0.35 4.59 -11.38
N SER A 45 -0.84 4.51 -10.76
CA SER A 45 -2.13 4.50 -11.47
C SER A 45 -2.31 5.78 -12.30
N ALA A 46 -1.99 6.95 -11.72
CA ALA A 46 -2.05 8.23 -12.41
C ALA A 46 -1.02 8.34 -13.55
N GLU A 47 0.21 7.89 -13.33
CA GLU A 47 1.27 7.83 -14.36
C GLU A 47 0.85 6.96 -15.56
N GLN A 48 0.08 5.89 -15.33
CA GLN A 48 -0.46 5.01 -16.38
C GLN A 48 -1.85 5.40 -16.88
N SER A 49 -2.40 6.54 -16.45
CA SER A 49 -3.72 7.04 -16.86
C SER A 49 -4.87 6.04 -16.66
N LEU A 50 -4.80 5.20 -15.62
CA LEU A 50 -5.82 4.19 -15.36
C LEU A 50 -7.15 4.80 -14.88
N ASN A 51 -7.15 6.04 -14.39
CA ASN A 51 -8.34 6.83 -13.99
C ASN A 51 -9.34 6.09 -13.09
N VAL A 52 -8.86 5.12 -12.30
CA VAL A 52 -9.65 4.42 -11.28
C VAL A 52 -9.33 5.03 -9.92
N GLY A 53 -10.35 5.57 -9.26
CA GLY A 53 -10.27 6.07 -7.88
C GLY A 53 -10.30 4.91 -6.88
N ILE A 54 -9.49 5.00 -5.84
CA ILE A 54 -9.52 4.10 -4.68
C ILE A 54 -10.08 4.92 -3.51
N GLY A 55 -11.41 4.98 -3.44
CA GLY A 55 -12.14 5.85 -2.51
C GLY A 55 -11.57 7.28 -2.50
N CYS A 56 -11.39 7.83 -1.31
CA CYS A 56 -10.86 9.17 -1.09
C CYS A 56 -9.33 9.29 -1.26
N MET A 57 -8.59 8.18 -1.43
CA MET A 57 -7.12 8.20 -1.41
C MET A 57 -6.51 9.02 -2.55
N ASN A 58 -7.18 9.08 -3.71
CA ASN A 58 -6.77 9.93 -4.82
C ASN A 58 -6.83 11.42 -4.45
N HIS A 59 -7.90 11.86 -3.76
CA HIS A 59 -8.07 13.24 -3.31
C HIS A 59 -7.04 13.62 -2.24
N LEU A 60 -6.76 12.69 -1.32
CA LEU A 60 -5.74 12.88 -0.30
C LEU A 60 -4.34 13.03 -0.91
N TYR A 61 -3.96 12.13 -1.81
CA TYR A 61 -2.69 12.23 -2.56
C TYR A 61 -2.61 13.55 -3.34
N LYS A 62 -3.70 13.95 -4.01
CA LYS A 62 -3.76 15.21 -4.75
C LYS A 62 -3.60 16.44 -3.85
N SER A 63 -4.10 16.36 -2.62
CA SER A 63 -3.93 17.43 -1.63
C SER A 63 -2.46 17.62 -1.26
N VAL A 64 -1.72 16.53 -1.06
CA VAL A 64 -0.26 16.60 -0.84
C VAL A 64 0.45 17.22 -2.04
N GLU A 65 0.11 16.85 -3.27
CA GLU A 65 0.69 17.45 -4.48
C GLU A 65 0.48 18.97 -4.50
N ASN A 66 -0.72 19.43 -4.18
CA ASN A 66 -1.12 20.83 -4.30
C ASN A 66 -0.60 21.73 -3.16
N ILE A 67 -0.37 21.20 -1.96
CA ILE A 67 0.15 21.98 -0.83
C ILE A 67 1.59 22.44 -1.12
N ASN A 68 1.91 23.70 -0.82
CA ASN A 68 3.25 24.24 -1.05
C ASN A 68 4.30 23.47 -0.22
N VAL A 69 5.46 23.18 -0.82
CA VAL A 69 6.59 22.50 -0.14
C VAL A 69 7.03 23.24 1.14
N GLN A 70 6.87 24.56 1.21
CA GLN A 70 7.17 25.37 2.40
C GLN A 70 6.25 25.09 3.59
N SER A 71 5.09 24.47 3.35
CA SER A 71 4.18 24.04 4.41
C SER A 71 4.60 22.71 5.06
N PHE A 72 5.63 22.04 4.55
CA PHE A 72 6.18 20.81 5.10
C PHE A 72 7.41 21.08 5.98
N LEU A 73 7.67 20.23 6.99
CA LEU A 73 8.84 20.34 7.88
C LEU A 73 10.14 20.37 7.08
N THR A 74 10.21 19.52 6.05
CA THR A 74 11.32 19.46 5.11
C THR A 74 10.77 19.17 3.72
N ALA A 75 11.52 19.52 2.66
CA ALA A 75 11.16 19.12 1.30
C ALA A 75 10.98 17.59 1.18
N HIS A 76 11.79 16.84 1.93
CA HIS A 76 11.72 15.37 1.98
C HIS A 76 10.43 14.86 2.62
N SER A 77 9.82 15.60 3.55
CA SER A 77 8.55 15.20 4.18
C SER A 77 7.42 15.14 3.15
N LYS A 78 7.42 16.05 2.16
CA LYS A 78 6.50 15.98 1.03
C LYS A 78 6.84 14.81 0.10
N ASP A 79 8.13 14.61 -0.21
CA ASP A 79 8.58 13.49 -1.05
C ASP A 79 8.21 12.14 -0.45
N MET A 80 8.21 12.00 0.87
CA MET A 80 7.84 10.76 1.57
C MET A 80 6.40 10.33 1.30
N LEU A 81 5.51 11.30 1.15
CA LEU A 81 4.08 11.08 0.94
C LEU A 81 3.75 10.85 -0.54
N LEU A 82 4.49 11.51 -1.44
CA LEU A 82 4.34 11.35 -2.90
C LEU A 82 5.07 10.12 -3.44
N TYR A 83 6.20 9.75 -2.83
CA TYR A 83 7.04 8.62 -3.20
C TYR A 83 7.32 7.72 -1.98
N PRO A 84 6.28 7.15 -1.35
CA PRO A 84 6.45 6.29 -0.20
C PRO A 84 7.29 5.06 -0.54
N ARG A 85 8.10 4.60 0.42
CA ARG A 85 8.92 3.40 0.27
C ARG A 85 8.17 2.17 0.78
N ASN A 86 8.51 1.02 0.22
CA ASN A 86 7.97 -0.26 0.65
C ASN A 86 8.83 -0.83 1.79
N GLY A 87 8.23 -1.18 2.93
CA GLY A 87 8.96 -1.75 4.07
C GLY A 87 9.60 -3.11 3.78
N ALA A 88 9.11 -3.84 2.77
CA ALA A 88 9.66 -5.10 2.28
C ALA A 88 10.60 -4.93 1.07
N GLU A 89 11.03 -3.71 0.73
CA GLU A 89 11.85 -3.43 -0.46
C GLU A 89 13.15 -4.27 -0.52
N ALA A 90 13.72 -4.62 0.64
CA ALA A 90 14.89 -5.48 0.75
C ALA A 90 14.74 -6.85 0.05
N TYR A 91 13.51 -7.35 -0.08
CA TYR A 91 13.21 -8.65 -0.69
C TYR A 91 13.01 -8.56 -2.21
N PHE A 92 12.86 -7.36 -2.77
CA PHE A 92 12.54 -7.15 -4.19
C PHE A 92 13.68 -7.28 -5.21
N PRO A 93 15.00 -7.43 -4.88
CA PRO A 93 16.02 -7.66 -5.91
C PRO A 93 15.73 -8.86 -6.82
N ASN A 94 15.03 -9.88 -6.30
CA ASN A 94 14.70 -11.12 -7.01
C ASN A 94 13.27 -11.11 -7.59
N LEU A 95 12.52 -10.03 -7.43
CA LEU A 95 11.17 -9.94 -7.96
C LEU A 95 11.20 -9.73 -9.47
N LYS A 96 10.61 -10.67 -10.23
CA LYS A 96 10.64 -10.68 -11.69
C LYS A 96 9.93 -9.51 -12.35
N LEU A 97 8.93 -8.92 -11.70
CA LEU A 97 8.27 -7.69 -12.17
C LEU A 97 8.12 -6.71 -11.02
N ARG A 98 8.83 -5.59 -11.10
CA ARG A 98 8.73 -4.49 -10.12
C ARG A 98 7.80 -3.41 -10.65
N ILE A 99 6.64 -3.25 -10.01
CA ILE A 99 5.66 -2.21 -10.37
C ILE A 99 6.17 -0.78 -10.08
N ASP A 100 7.03 -0.62 -9.07
CA ASP A 100 7.61 0.66 -8.68
C ASP A 100 9.14 0.64 -8.89
N SER A 101 9.58 0.98 -10.11
CA SER A 101 11.00 1.07 -10.49
C SER A 101 11.53 2.51 -10.52
N GLY A 102 10.75 3.48 -10.03
CA GLY A 102 11.00 4.91 -10.14
C GLY A 102 11.88 5.51 -9.02
N MET A 103 11.58 6.74 -8.58
CA MET A 103 12.29 7.39 -7.48
C MET A 103 12.23 6.60 -6.16
N GLY A 104 11.17 5.80 -5.97
CA GLY A 104 10.99 4.91 -4.82
C GLY A 104 12.01 3.77 -4.72
N ALA A 105 12.91 3.56 -5.67
CA ALA A 105 13.92 2.50 -5.63
C ALA A 105 15.38 2.99 -5.48
N LYS A 106 15.58 4.32 -5.42
CA LYS A 106 16.92 4.93 -5.48
C LYS A 106 17.49 5.19 -4.09
N PHE A 107 18.79 5.00 -3.94
CA PHE A 107 19.53 5.37 -2.74
C PHE A 107 20.60 6.40 -3.07
N PHE A 108 21.00 7.17 -2.07
CA PHE A 108 22.05 8.16 -2.20
C PHE A 108 23.17 7.87 -1.20
N VAL A 109 24.40 7.81 -1.69
CA VAL A 109 25.61 7.60 -0.88
C VAL A 109 26.51 8.81 -0.98
N CYS A 110 27.18 9.20 0.10
CA CYS A 110 28.19 10.26 0.04
C CYS A 110 29.32 9.85 -0.92
N LYS A 111 29.83 10.77 -1.74
CA LYS A 111 30.96 10.50 -2.64
C LYS A 111 32.29 10.35 -1.92
N HIS A 112 32.41 10.85 -0.69
CA HIS A 112 33.62 10.70 0.10
C HIS A 112 33.78 9.23 0.51
N GLU A 113 34.86 8.59 0.05
CA GLU A 113 35.08 7.14 0.23
C GLU A 113 35.14 6.73 1.71
N ASN A 114 35.58 7.66 2.57
CA ASN A 114 35.68 7.46 4.02
C ASN A 114 34.46 7.99 4.82
N CYS A 115 33.36 8.45 4.20
CA CYS A 115 32.09 8.74 4.92
C CYS A 115 31.42 7.37 5.23
N GLN A 116 31.78 6.80 6.39
CA GLN A 116 31.31 5.54 6.97
C GLN A 116 30.98 5.71 8.47
N GLU A 117 30.16 4.82 9.05
CA GLU A 117 29.67 4.93 10.44
C GLU A 117 30.81 4.84 11.48
N SER A 118 31.87 4.10 11.16
CA SER A 118 33.11 3.97 11.93
C SER A 118 34.26 3.57 10.98
N SER A 119 35.50 3.50 11.48
CA SER A 119 36.71 3.21 10.68
C SER A 119 36.61 1.95 9.81
N ASP A 120 35.86 0.94 10.28
CA ASP A 120 35.54 -0.32 9.58
C ASP A 120 34.01 -0.55 9.43
N GLY A 121 33.22 0.52 9.56
CA GLY A 121 31.76 0.47 9.58
C GLY A 121 31.12 0.45 8.19
N PRO A 122 29.80 0.23 8.10
CA PRO A 122 29.10 0.34 6.83
C PRO A 122 29.14 1.77 6.29
N ARG A 123 29.11 1.90 4.96
CA ARG A 123 28.83 3.17 4.30
C ARG A 123 27.36 3.53 4.50
N LEU A 124 27.09 4.82 4.63
CA LEU A 124 25.74 5.28 4.93
C LEU A 124 24.96 5.59 3.64
N LEU A 125 23.73 5.05 3.55
CA LEU A 125 22.77 5.32 2.48
C LEU A 125 21.66 6.23 2.98
N SER A 126 21.15 7.06 2.09
CA SER A 126 19.97 7.92 2.32
C SER A 126 18.89 7.58 1.30
N TYR A 127 17.63 7.69 1.73
CA TYR A 127 16.49 7.69 0.80
C TYR A 127 16.40 8.99 0.00
N PHE A 128 16.85 10.10 0.58
CA PHE A 128 16.72 11.43 0.01
C PHE A 128 18.04 11.98 -0.53
N ARG A 129 17.93 12.76 -1.59
CA ARG A 129 19.06 13.49 -2.17
C ARG A 129 19.42 14.69 -1.29
N ASN A 130 20.71 15.01 -1.18
CA ASN A 130 21.25 16.24 -0.58
C ASN A 130 21.07 16.42 0.94
N LEU A 131 20.90 15.34 1.71
CA LEU A 131 21.00 15.48 3.16
C LEU A 131 22.40 15.86 3.62
N PRO A 132 22.59 16.56 4.74
CA PRO A 132 23.95 16.77 5.25
C PRO A 132 24.62 15.41 5.61
N CYS A 133 25.74 15.00 4.98
CA CYS A 133 26.55 13.87 5.54
C CYS A 133 27.31 14.44 6.75
N LYS A 134 27.44 13.63 7.80
CA LYS A 134 28.25 13.94 8.99
C LYS A 134 29.71 14.31 8.67
N CYS A 135 30.23 13.94 7.51
CA CYS A 135 31.56 14.32 7.05
C CYS A 135 31.67 15.78 6.55
N GLY A 136 30.56 16.53 6.50
CA GLY A 136 30.51 17.91 6.04
C GLY A 136 30.53 18.10 4.51
N TYR A 137 30.73 17.03 3.73
CA TYR A 137 30.68 17.07 2.26
C TYR A 137 29.27 16.75 1.75
N CYS A 138 28.68 17.69 1.00
CA CYS A 138 27.30 17.60 0.51
C CYS A 138 27.15 16.90 -0.85
N THR A 139 28.19 16.25 -1.38
CA THR A 139 28.07 15.59 -2.70
C THR A 139 27.64 14.14 -2.55
N TYR A 140 26.43 13.84 -3.03
CA TYR A 140 25.88 12.49 -3.08
C TYR A 140 26.00 11.92 -4.49
N ALA A 141 26.31 10.63 -4.56
CA ALA A 141 26.09 9.84 -5.76
C ALA A 141 24.77 9.10 -5.62
N GLU A 142 23.95 9.17 -6.68
CA GLU A 142 22.80 8.29 -6.83
C GLU A 142 23.31 6.86 -7.09
N VAL A 143 22.73 5.91 -6.37
CA VAL A 143 23.03 4.50 -6.48
C VAL A 143 21.72 3.76 -6.62
N ASP A 144 21.54 3.14 -7.79
CA ASP A 144 20.57 2.09 -7.95
C ASP A 144 21.20 0.78 -7.44
N MET A 145 20.96 0.50 -6.16
CA MET A 145 21.52 -0.66 -5.46
C MET A 145 21.08 -1.97 -6.13
N PHE A 146 19.91 -2.01 -6.77
CA PHE A 146 19.38 -3.24 -7.35
C PHE A 146 19.85 -3.44 -8.80
N ARG A 147 19.90 -2.37 -9.61
CA ARG A 147 20.33 -2.46 -11.02
C ARG A 147 21.83 -2.62 -11.18
N ARG A 148 22.66 -1.99 -10.31
CA ARG A 148 24.13 -2.10 -10.41
C ARG A 148 24.64 -3.51 -10.12
N TYR A 149 23.90 -4.29 -9.34
CA TYR A 149 24.39 -5.54 -8.74
C TYR A 149 23.58 -6.79 -9.13
N ASN A 150 22.63 -6.65 -10.07
CA ASN A 150 21.96 -7.78 -10.72
C ASN A 150 22.58 -8.16 -12.08
N LEU A 151 23.66 -7.49 -12.52
CA LEU A 151 24.33 -7.76 -13.80
C LEU A 151 25.47 -8.81 -13.71
N ALA A 152 25.81 -9.28 -12.50
CA ALA A 152 26.86 -10.28 -12.29
C ALA A 152 26.27 -11.69 -12.19
N SER A 153 26.38 -12.39 -13.32
CA SER A 153 26.33 -13.84 -13.55
C SER A 153 26.22 -14.79 -12.34
N LYS A 154 25.34 -15.80 -12.53
CA LYS A 154 25.28 -17.11 -11.87
C LYS A 154 26.61 -17.55 -11.25
N LEU A 155 26.77 -17.36 -9.95
CA LEU A 155 27.73 -18.09 -9.10
C LEU A 155 26.96 -18.76 -7.95
N PRO A 156 27.37 -19.97 -7.53
CA PRO A 156 26.53 -20.91 -6.79
C PRO A 156 26.58 -20.67 -5.28
N PHE A 157 26.24 -19.46 -4.83
CA PHE A 157 26.08 -19.17 -3.41
C PHE A 157 24.59 -18.96 -3.11
N GLY A 158 23.95 -20.09 -2.74
CA GLY A 158 22.53 -20.20 -2.39
C GLY A 158 21.62 -20.62 -3.55
N ALA A 159 22.05 -21.53 -4.43
CA ALA A 159 21.13 -22.24 -5.31
C ALA A 159 20.37 -23.27 -4.47
N ASN A 160 19.15 -22.94 -4.03
CA ASN A 160 18.10 -23.91 -3.74
C ASN A 160 16.70 -23.30 -3.43
N ASP A 161 16.53 -21.97 -3.36
CA ASP A 161 15.19 -21.37 -3.20
C ASP A 161 15.12 -20.03 -3.98
N GLY A 162 14.90 -20.06 -5.31
CA GLY A 162 14.39 -18.88 -6.03
C GLY A 162 13.03 -18.41 -5.51
N GLY A 163 12.57 -17.25 -5.98
CA GLY A 163 11.38 -16.54 -5.46
C GLY A 163 11.69 -15.43 -4.43
N VAL A 164 10.68 -14.70 -3.99
CA VAL A 164 10.75 -13.58 -3.03
C VAL A 164 10.12 -13.99 -1.70
N PHE A 165 8.87 -14.46 -1.71
CA PHE A 165 8.12 -14.90 -0.54
C PHE A 165 7.87 -16.41 -0.53
N VAL A 166 7.57 -16.98 -1.71
CA VAL A 166 7.30 -18.41 -1.87
C VAL A 166 8.50 -19.16 -2.45
N LYS A 167 8.51 -20.49 -2.29
CA LYS A 167 9.55 -21.36 -2.85
C LYS A 167 9.38 -21.54 -4.37
N GLU A 168 10.50 -21.56 -5.10
CA GLU A 168 10.57 -21.52 -6.57
C GLU A 168 9.81 -22.65 -7.29
N MET A 169 9.76 -23.84 -6.70
CA MET A 169 9.27 -25.04 -7.40
C MET A 169 7.74 -25.19 -7.38
N ASN A 170 7.01 -24.28 -6.75
CA ASN A 170 5.57 -24.41 -6.58
C ASN A 170 4.79 -23.82 -7.75
N ARG A 171 3.75 -24.54 -8.18
CA ARG A 171 2.74 -24.04 -9.13
C ARG A 171 1.42 -23.82 -8.42
N TYR A 172 0.70 -22.81 -8.89
CA TYR A 172 -0.53 -22.34 -8.28
C TYR A 172 -1.59 -22.07 -9.33
N MET A 173 -2.83 -22.13 -8.87
CA MET A 173 -3.99 -21.63 -9.56
C MET A 173 -4.39 -20.30 -8.94
N ILE A 174 -4.76 -19.34 -9.78
CA ILE A 174 -5.20 -18.01 -9.38
C ILE A 174 -6.59 -17.81 -9.96
N SER A 175 -7.62 -17.78 -9.13
CA SER A 175 -8.96 -17.47 -9.61
C SER A 175 -9.10 -16.00 -10.01
N ASP A 176 -10.17 -15.66 -10.71
CA ASP A 176 -10.43 -14.29 -11.17
C ASP A 176 -10.48 -13.26 -10.03
N ASP A 177 -10.96 -13.67 -8.84
CA ASP A 177 -10.96 -12.90 -7.59
C ASP A 177 -9.60 -12.93 -6.85
N LEU A 178 -8.51 -13.29 -7.54
CA LEU A 178 -7.13 -13.34 -7.04
C LEU A 178 -6.87 -14.30 -5.86
N GLN A 179 -7.75 -15.26 -5.61
CA GLN A 179 -7.47 -16.32 -4.66
C GLN A 179 -6.34 -17.22 -5.21
N VAL A 180 -5.28 -17.39 -4.42
CA VAL A 180 -4.14 -18.25 -4.76
C VAL A 180 -4.35 -19.62 -4.11
N ILE A 181 -4.39 -20.67 -4.93
CA ILE A 181 -4.72 -22.03 -4.52
C ILE A 181 -3.62 -22.98 -5.04
N PRO A 182 -3.18 -23.99 -4.26
CA PRO A 182 -2.28 -25.03 -4.77
C PRO A 182 -2.88 -25.73 -6.00
N LEU A 183 -2.03 -26.01 -6.98
CA LEU A 183 -2.45 -26.66 -8.22
C LEU A 183 -3.02 -28.07 -7.95
N SER A 184 -4.27 -28.30 -8.37
CA SER A 184 -4.94 -29.60 -8.24
C SER A 184 -6.11 -29.71 -9.19
N SER A 185 -6.33 -30.90 -9.77
CA SER A 185 -7.50 -31.18 -10.61
C SER A 185 -8.81 -31.05 -9.83
N ALA A 186 -8.82 -31.34 -8.53
CA ALA A 186 -10.01 -31.13 -7.70
C ALA A 186 -10.33 -29.63 -7.56
N SER A 187 -9.29 -28.80 -7.38
CA SER A 187 -9.43 -27.33 -7.32
C SER A 187 -9.92 -26.75 -8.64
N SER A 188 -9.41 -27.25 -9.79
CA SER A 188 -9.87 -26.78 -11.11
C SER A 188 -11.33 -27.11 -11.38
N ILE A 189 -11.78 -28.33 -11.05
CA ILE A 189 -13.19 -28.73 -11.16
C ILE A 189 -14.06 -27.87 -10.23
N ARG A 190 -13.60 -27.57 -9.01
CA ARG A 190 -14.31 -26.69 -8.08
C ARG A 190 -14.49 -25.28 -8.63
N LEU A 191 -13.44 -24.69 -9.23
CA LEU A 191 -13.53 -23.35 -9.83
C LEU A 191 -14.44 -23.34 -11.07
N LEU A 192 -14.36 -24.36 -11.92
CA LEU A 192 -15.27 -24.55 -13.05
C LEU A 192 -16.74 -24.59 -12.59
N SER A 193 -17.01 -25.38 -11.54
CA SER A 193 -18.34 -25.46 -10.93
C SER A 193 -18.80 -24.12 -10.32
N LYS A 194 -17.94 -23.41 -9.57
CA LYS A 194 -18.20 -22.05 -9.05
C LYS A 194 -18.54 -21.07 -10.18
N CYS A 195 -17.93 -21.25 -11.35
CA CYS A 195 -18.20 -20.45 -12.54
C CYS A 195 -19.46 -20.86 -13.31
N GLY A 196 -20.13 -21.95 -12.91
CA GLY A 196 -21.31 -22.50 -13.58
C GLY A 196 -20.99 -23.15 -14.93
N VAL A 197 -19.79 -23.73 -15.06
CA VAL A 197 -19.37 -24.50 -16.24
C VAL A 197 -19.63 -25.99 -15.98
N THR A 198 -20.41 -26.62 -16.85
CA THR A 198 -20.84 -28.03 -16.70
C THR A 198 -20.02 -29.02 -17.52
N ASP A 199 -19.42 -28.56 -18.62
CA ASP A 199 -18.60 -29.37 -19.53
C ASP A 199 -17.51 -28.52 -20.20
N GLY A 200 -16.62 -29.18 -20.95
CA GLY A 200 -15.47 -28.54 -21.60
C GLY A 200 -15.77 -27.78 -22.90
N SER A 201 -17.03 -27.68 -23.34
CA SER A 201 -17.35 -27.08 -24.65
C SER A 201 -17.14 -25.56 -24.69
N SER A 202 -17.39 -24.87 -23.57
CA SER A 202 -17.28 -23.41 -23.47
C SER A 202 -15.90 -22.91 -23.04
N ILE A 203 -15.03 -23.80 -22.55
CA ILE A 203 -13.71 -23.40 -22.03
C ILE A 203 -12.65 -23.39 -23.13
N GLU A 204 -11.64 -22.55 -22.95
CA GLU A 204 -10.41 -22.59 -23.74
C GLU A 204 -9.20 -22.12 -22.94
N GLU A 205 -8.03 -22.64 -23.29
CA GLU A 205 -6.75 -22.15 -22.78
C GLU A 205 -6.28 -20.99 -23.66
N ARG A 206 -5.99 -19.84 -23.04
CA ARG A 206 -5.30 -18.71 -23.65
C ARG A 206 -3.99 -18.46 -22.91
N THR A 207 -3.01 -17.92 -23.61
CA THR A 207 -1.76 -17.44 -22.98
C THR A 207 -1.72 -15.93 -23.03
N PHE A 208 -1.46 -15.30 -21.89
CA PHE A 208 -1.32 -13.86 -21.77
C PHE A 208 0.08 -13.49 -21.26
N THR A 209 0.61 -12.37 -21.73
CA THR A 209 1.88 -11.81 -21.28
C THR A 209 1.59 -10.63 -20.36
N PHE A 210 2.18 -10.65 -19.18
CA PHE A 210 2.12 -9.59 -18.18
C PHE A 210 3.43 -8.83 -18.15
N GLY A 211 3.38 -7.54 -18.47
CA GLY A 211 4.39 -6.57 -18.11
C GLY A 211 3.96 -5.76 -16.88
N VAL A 212 4.72 -4.70 -16.58
CA VAL A 212 4.46 -3.79 -15.45
C VAL A 212 3.07 -3.16 -15.54
N VAL A 213 2.62 -2.79 -16.75
CA VAL A 213 1.33 -2.12 -16.96
C VAL A 213 0.16 -3.07 -16.67
N GLU A 214 0.23 -4.32 -17.14
CA GLU A 214 -0.81 -5.32 -16.89
C GLU A 214 -0.89 -5.68 -15.41
N VAL A 215 0.25 -5.85 -14.73
CA VAL A 215 0.28 -6.10 -13.29
C VAL A 215 -0.32 -4.94 -12.50
N LEU A 216 0.01 -3.69 -12.88
CA LEU A 216 -0.56 -2.51 -12.23
C LEU A 216 -2.08 -2.43 -12.44
N LYS A 217 -2.59 -2.78 -13.64
CA LYS A 217 -4.04 -2.88 -13.88
C LYS A 217 -4.69 -3.89 -12.95
N VAL A 218 -4.12 -5.09 -12.79
CA VAL A 218 -4.64 -6.09 -11.85
C VAL A 218 -4.66 -5.54 -10.42
N LEU A 219 -3.59 -4.89 -9.96
CA LEU A 219 -3.52 -4.27 -8.63
C LEU A 219 -4.63 -3.23 -8.43
N VAL A 220 -4.75 -2.26 -9.34
CA VAL A 220 -5.74 -1.19 -9.23
C VAL A 220 -7.16 -1.74 -9.33
N TYR A 221 -7.43 -2.62 -10.29
CA TYR A 221 -8.76 -3.23 -10.46
C TYR A 221 -9.12 -4.14 -9.28
N SER A 222 -8.15 -4.81 -8.65
CA SER A 222 -8.43 -5.63 -7.45
C SER A 222 -8.93 -4.82 -6.27
N SER A 223 -8.72 -3.49 -6.26
CA SER A 223 -9.26 -2.59 -5.23
C SER A 223 -10.74 -2.24 -5.44
N VAL A 224 -11.25 -2.37 -6.67
CA VAL A 224 -12.58 -1.89 -7.06
C VAL A 224 -13.46 -2.91 -7.80
N SER A 225 -12.92 -4.09 -8.11
CA SER A 225 -13.57 -5.17 -8.85
C SER A 225 -13.31 -6.54 -8.22
N ARG A 226 -14.30 -7.42 -8.33
CA ARG A 226 -14.23 -8.83 -7.92
C ARG A 226 -13.68 -9.74 -9.02
N THR A 227 -13.41 -9.22 -10.22
CA THR A 227 -12.92 -9.97 -11.40
C THR A 227 -11.76 -9.27 -12.11
N PRO A 228 -10.69 -8.87 -11.40
CA PRO A 228 -9.60 -8.08 -11.97
C PRO A 228 -8.82 -8.77 -13.09
N LEU A 229 -8.76 -10.11 -13.15
CA LEU A 229 -8.09 -10.81 -14.25
C LEU A 229 -8.93 -10.70 -15.53
N THR A 230 -10.25 -10.89 -15.44
CA THR A 230 -11.18 -10.65 -16.54
C THR A 230 -11.11 -9.20 -17.03
N ASP A 231 -11.15 -8.23 -16.11
CA ASP A 231 -11.13 -6.81 -16.44
C ASP A 231 -9.82 -6.41 -17.15
N THR A 232 -8.70 -6.99 -16.72
CA THR A 232 -7.38 -6.69 -17.29
C THR A 232 -7.16 -7.42 -18.63
N LEU A 233 -7.48 -8.71 -18.71
CA LEU A 233 -7.10 -9.58 -19.83
C LEU A 233 -8.10 -9.56 -20.98
N LEU A 234 -9.39 -9.36 -20.67
CA LEU A 234 -10.47 -9.40 -21.64
C LEU A 234 -11.04 -8.00 -21.95
N ASN A 235 -10.34 -6.95 -21.47
CA ASN A 235 -10.66 -5.53 -21.66
C ASN A 235 -12.08 -5.13 -21.23
N HIS A 236 -12.63 -5.80 -20.22
CA HIS A 236 -13.81 -5.27 -19.55
C HIS A 236 -13.37 -4.07 -18.71
N LYS A 237 -13.93 -2.88 -18.98
CA LYS A 237 -13.75 -1.78 -18.04
C LYS A 237 -14.49 -2.16 -16.75
N PRO A 238 -13.86 -2.04 -15.57
CA PRO A 238 -14.60 -2.16 -14.33
C PRO A 238 -15.83 -1.25 -14.44
N THR A 239 -17.02 -1.81 -14.24
CA THR A 239 -18.25 -1.04 -14.41
C THR A 239 -18.18 0.10 -13.39
N ALA A 240 -18.12 1.36 -13.86
CA ALA A 240 -18.27 2.51 -12.98
C ALA A 240 -19.57 2.32 -12.19
N PRO A 241 -19.61 2.63 -10.88
CA PRO A 241 -20.81 2.41 -10.09
C PRO A 241 -21.97 3.09 -10.81
N GLY A 242 -22.96 2.30 -11.23
CA GLY A 242 -24.23 2.86 -11.66
C GLY A 242 -24.73 3.74 -10.53
N THR A 243 -25.22 4.92 -10.86
CA THR A 243 -25.76 5.94 -9.94
C THR A 243 -26.91 5.44 -9.05
N ASN A 244 -27.29 4.16 -9.16
CA ASN A 244 -28.35 3.51 -8.42
C ASN A 244 -27.84 2.50 -7.38
N ASP A 245 -26.52 2.29 -7.24
CA ASP A 245 -25.93 1.46 -6.18
C ASP A 245 -25.53 2.28 -4.95
N LEU A 246 -26.26 3.38 -4.69
CA LEU A 246 -26.17 4.21 -3.49
C LEU A 246 -26.76 3.48 -2.25
N SER A 247 -26.58 2.17 -2.13
CA SER A 247 -27.16 1.42 -1.01
C SER A 247 -26.38 0.23 -0.48
N THR A 248 -25.17 -0.07 -0.99
CA THR A 248 -24.40 -1.22 -0.49
C THR A 248 -22.95 -0.93 -0.12
N CYS A 249 -22.64 0.25 0.43
CA CYS A 249 -21.59 0.30 1.46
C CYS A 249 -22.22 -0.22 2.76
N GLN A 250 -22.28 -1.54 2.89
CA GLN A 250 -22.54 -2.17 4.17
C GLN A 250 -21.39 -1.72 5.09
N ARG A 251 -21.73 -0.83 6.04
CA ARG A 251 -20.79 -0.15 6.95
C ARG A 251 -19.79 -1.16 7.49
N VAL A 252 -18.52 -1.00 7.11
CA VAL A 252 -17.47 -1.97 7.42
C VAL A 252 -17.26 -1.98 8.93
N TRP A 253 -17.48 -3.14 9.54
CA TRP A 253 -17.16 -3.37 10.94
C TRP A 253 -15.65 -3.56 11.07
N VAL A 254 -15.03 -2.75 11.93
CA VAL A 254 -13.63 -2.90 12.30
C VAL A 254 -13.61 -3.56 13.68
N GLU A 255 -13.18 -4.82 13.75
CA GLU A 255 -12.87 -5.44 15.04
C GLU A 255 -11.46 -5.00 15.47
N SER A 256 -11.38 -4.17 16.50
CA SER A 256 -10.09 -3.87 17.14
C SER A 256 -9.64 -5.08 17.95
N GLN A 257 -8.69 -5.86 17.43
CA GLN A 257 -7.99 -6.89 18.21
C GLN A 257 -6.85 -6.32 19.09
N VAL A 258 -6.80 -5.01 19.32
CA VAL A 258 -5.76 -4.40 20.16
C VAL A 258 -6.07 -4.67 21.63
N ARG A 259 -5.64 -5.84 22.12
CA ARG A 259 -5.50 -6.16 23.55
C ARG A 259 -4.06 -5.87 23.98
N GLY A 260 -3.64 -4.61 23.86
CA GLY A 260 -2.36 -4.07 24.32
C GLY A 260 -2.59 -2.97 25.37
N PRO A 261 -1.60 -2.63 26.22
CA PRO A 261 -1.81 -1.70 27.31
C PRO A 261 -2.28 -0.35 26.75
N ALA A 262 -3.39 0.15 27.28
CA ALA A 262 -3.93 1.48 26.99
C ALA A 262 -2.93 2.55 27.44
N ASN A 263 -1.89 2.82 26.64
CA ASN A 263 -0.88 3.82 26.93
C ASN A 263 -0.45 4.49 25.64
N GLN A 264 -1.32 5.39 25.18
CA GLN A 264 -1.04 6.80 24.89
C GLN A 264 -2.24 7.32 24.09
N SER A 265 -3.21 7.91 24.81
CA SER A 265 -4.28 8.69 24.18
C SER A 265 -3.63 9.93 23.54
N GLY A 266 -3.20 9.79 22.30
CA GLY A 266 -3.09 10.93 21.40
C GLY A 266 -4.51 11.45 21.20
N ASN A 267 -4.91 12.41 22.03
CA ASN A 267 -6.28 12.92 22.09
C ASN A 267 -6.52 13.89 20.93
N MET A 268 -6.45 13.38 19.71
CA MET A 268 -6.69 14.14 18.49
C MET A 268 -8.19 14.42 18.40
N SER A 269 -8.54 15.69 18.16
CA SER A 269 -9.94 16.09 18.02
C SER A 269 -10.11 16.97 16.80
N ILE A 270 -11.19 16.76 16.07
CA ILE A 270 -11.57 17.59 14.93
C ILE A 270 -12.95 18.17 15.14
N LYS A 271 -13.20 19.33 14.53
CA LYS A 271 -14.54 19.93 14.49
C LYS A 271 -15.18 19.61 13.15
N LEU A 272 -16.29 18.90 13.14
CA LEU A 272 -17.09 18.60 11.97
C LEU A 272 -18.18 19.66 11.79
N ILE A 273 -18.37 20.11 10.56
CA ILE A 273 -19.50 20.92 10.13
C ILE A 273 -20.47 20.00 9.40
N VAL A 274 -21.62 19.73 10.01
CA VAL A 274 -22.55 18.66 9.62
C VAL A 274 -23.86 19.25 9.12
N SER A 275 -24.44 18.68 8.07
CA SER A 275 -25.82 18.95 7.66
C SER A 275 -26.76 18.00 8.41
N LYS A 276 -27.63 18.54 9.27
CA LYS A 276 -28.60 17.75 10.04
C LYS A 276 -29.57 17.02 9.13
N SER A 277 -30.14 17.72 8.15
CA SER A 277 -31.13 17.15 7.24
C SER A 277 -30.58 16.05 6.33
N LYS A 278 -29.33 16.19 5.87
CA LYS A 278 -28.68 15.22 4.98
C LYS A 278 -27.89 14.15 5.73
N ASN A 279 -27.70 14.32 7.04
CA ASN A 279 -26.93 13.42 7.91
C ASN A 279 -25.53 13.10 7.33
N MET A 280 -24.82 14.15 6.93
CA MET A 280 -23.48 14.06 6.32
C MET A 280 -22.56 15.16 6.84
N VAL A 281 -21.27 14.89 6.83
CA VAL A 281 -20.23 15.89 7.05
C VAL A 281 -20.09 16.74 5.79
N CYS A 282 -20.16 18.06 5.91
CA CYS A 282 -19.86 18.97 4.80
C CYS A 282 -18.34 19.16 4.68
N TYR A 283 -17.70 19.48 5.79
CA TYR A 283 -16.25 19.53 5.95
C TYR A 283 -15.89 19.48 7.44
N ALA A 284 -14.60 19.35 7.73
CA ALA A 284 -14.02 19.43 9.04
C ALA A 284 -13.00 20.56 9.12
N GLU A 285 -12.91 21.19 10.29
CA GLU A 285 -11.79 22.05 10.67
C GLU A 285 -10.85 21.23 11.56
N ALA A 286 -9.60 21.10 11.13
CA ALA A 286 -8.65 20.21 11.77
C ALA A 286 -7.26 20.85 11.91
N LYS A 287 -6.57 20.50 13.00
CA LYS A 287 -5.20 20.93 13.25
C LYS A 287 -4.20 20.05 12.50
N LYS A 288 -2.95 20.50 12.46
CA LYS A 288 -1.80 19.80 11.85
C LYS A 288 -1.73 18.30 12.21
N ASP A 289 -1.93 17.94 13.47
CA ASP A 289 -1.82 16.56 13.95
C ASP A 289 -2.77 15.61 13.19
N PHE A 290 -4.03 15.99 13.01
CA PHE A 290 -4.98 15.22 12.21
C PHE A 290 -4.63 15.17 10.73
N VAL A 291 -4.12 16.26 10.17
CA VAL A 291 -3.72 16.27 8.76
C VAL A 291 -2.47 15.43 8.53
N ASP A 292 -1.48 15.48 9.42
CA ASP A 292 -0.32 14.59 9.38
C ASP A 292 -0.76 13.12 9.48
N PHE A 293 -1.71 12.83 10.38
CA PHE A 293 -2.32 11.50 10.50
C PHE A 293 -3.03 11.06 9.20
N LEU A 294 -3.84 11.92 8.58
CA LEU A 294 -4.46 11.61 7.29
C LEU A 294 -3.40 11.34 6.22
N PHE A 295 -2.40 12.21 6.08
CA PHE A 295 -1.32 12.02 5.10
C PHE A 295 -0.55 10.72 5.33
N SER A 296 -0.40 10.26 6.57
CA SER A 296 0.24 8.98 6.86
C SER A 296 -0.46 7.79 6.17
N PHE A 297 -1.74 7.89 5.82
CA PHE A 297 -2.45 6.82 5.09
C PHE A 297 -1.77 6.46 3.76
N LEU A 298 -1.09 7.42 3.13
CA LEU A 298 -0.37 7.21 1.87
C LEU A 298 0.87 6.32 2.04
N THR A 299 1.45 6.24 3.25
CA THR A 299 2.62 5.38 3.53
C THR A 299 2.22 3.99 4.03
N VAL A 300 0.95 3.78 4.39
CA VAL A 300 0.41 2.51 4.88
C VAL A 300 0.42 1.45 3.77
N PRO A 301 1.00 0.26 4.01
CA PRO A 301 0.90 -0.87 3.09
C PRO A 301 -0.54 -1.35 2.91
N LEU A 302 -0.91 -1.69 1.68
CA LEU A 302 -2.26 -2.13 1.34
C LEU A 302 -2.76 -3.30 2.19
N GLY A 303 -1.90 -4.27 2.49
CA GLY A 303 -2.22 -5.44 3.31
C GLY A 303 -2.53 -5.08 4.77
N HIS A 304 -1.99 -3.96 5.29
CA HIS A 304 -2.40 -3.46 6.61
C HIS A 304 -3.84 -3.01 6.56
N VAL A 305 -4.26 -2.28 5.51
CA VAL A 305 -5.66 -1.85 5.35
C VAL A 305 -6.59 -3.05 5.20
N VAL A 306 -6.25 -3.99 4.31
CA VAL A 306 -7.06 -5.19 4.06
C VAL A 306 -7.22 -6.02 5.34
N LYS A 307 -6.17 -6.13 6.16
CA LYS A 307 -6.23 -6.80 7.46
C LYS A 307 -7.27 -6.19 8.41
N GLN A 308 -7.43 -4.87 8.41
CA GLN A 308 -8.41 -4.18 9.27
C GLN A 308 -9.85 -4.37 8.78
N ILE A 309 -10.02 -4.72 7.50
CA ILE A 309 -11.30 -5.01 6.88
C ILE A 309 -11.60 -6.49 7.13
N ASN A 310 -12.02 -6.81 8.36
CA ASN A 310 -12.25 -8.20 8.81
C ASN A 310 -13.41 -8.84 8.03
N HIS A 311 -13.12 -9.46 6.88
CA HIS A 311 -14.08 -10.11 5.97
C HIS A 311 -15.25 -9.22 5.52
N GLY A 312 -15.15 -7.90 5.70
CA GLY A 312 -16.12 -6.94 5.19
C GLY A 312 -16.19 -7.01 3.66
N ASN A 313 -17.36 -6.71 3.11
CA ASN A 313 -17.54 -6.67 1.66
C ASN A 313 -16.77 -5.48 1.06
N LEU A 314 -15.49 -5.71 0.76
CA LEU A 314 -14.74 -4.86 -0.17
C LEU A 314 -15.48 -4.83 -1.51
N LYS A 315 -15.46 -3.67 -2.15
CA LYS A 315 -15.86 -3.56 -3.56
C LYS A 315 -14.95 -4.42 -4.45
N GLY A 316 -13.65 -4.42 -4.12
CA GLY A 316 -12.62 -5.25 -4.74
C GLY A 316 -12.49 -6.66 -4.16
N CYS A 317 -11.41 -7.36 -4.52
CA CYS A 317 -11.10 -8.74 -4.11
C CYS A 317 -9.76 -8.91 -3.35
N LEU A 318 -9.15 -7.81 -2.90
CA LEU A 318 -7.89 -7.87 -2.13
C LEU A 318 -8.01 -8.70 -0.83
N ASP A 319 -9.21 -8.82 -0.27
CA ASP A 319 -9.54 -9.72 0.84
C ASP A 319 -9.22 -11.18 0.51
N GLN A 320 -9.50 -11.62 -0.72
CA GLN A 320 -9.21 -13.00 -1.16
C GLN A 320 -7.72 -13.25 -1.29
N LEU A 321 -6.97 -12.26 -1.78
CA LEU A 321 -5.51 -12.35 -1.85
C LEU A 321 -4.88 -12.44 -0.45
N TYR A 322 -5.31 -11.58 0.48
CA TYR A 322 -4.85 -11.62 1.87
C TYR A 322 -5.22 -12.96 2.55
N LYS A 323 -6.46 -13.41 2.37
CA LYS A 323 -6.94 -14.70 2.88
C LYS A 323 -6.13 -15.88 2.31
N SER A 324 -5.73 -15.82 1.04
CA SER A 324 -4.87 -16.85 0.45
C SER A 324 -3.55 -16.97 1.19
N VAL A 325 -2.93 -15.86 1.58
CA VAL A 325 -1.72 -15.89 2.41
C VAL A 325 -2.00 -16.52 3.76
N GLN A 326 -3.14 -16.23 4.40
CA GLN A 326 -3.50 -16.84 5.69
C GLN A 326 -3.64 -18.36 5.58
N GLU A 327 -4.37 -18.83 4.57
CA GLU A 327 -4.77 -20.24 4.39
C GLU A 327 -3.69 -21.14 3.80
N LEU A 328 -2.74 -20.60 3.01
CA LEU A 328 -1.65 -21.39 2.45
C LEU A 328 -0.74 -21.95 3.56
N ASP A 329 -0.34 -23.21 3.40
CA ASP A 329 0.54 -23.91 4.33
C ASP A 329 1.89 -23.16 4.50
N GLU A 330 2.43 -23.14 5.71
CA GLU A 330 3.70 -22.47 6.02
C GLU A 330 4.86 -23.00 5.15
N GLN A 331 4.82 -24.28 4.75
CA GLN A 331 5.84 -24.90 3.90
C GLN A 331 5.91 -24.32 2.49
N VAL A 332 4.86 -23.61 2.04
CA VAL A 332 4.81 -22.91 0.75
C VAL A 332 5.77 -21.72 0.74
N PHE A 333 5.92 -21.06 1.89
CA PHE A 333 6.74 -19.87 2.05
C PHE A 333 8.20 -20.25 2.30
N LYS A 334 9.12 -19.33 1.99
CA LYS A 334 10.55 -19.50 2.27
C LYS A 334 10.84 -19.64 3.77
N SER A 335 10.09 -18.90 4.58
CA SER A 335 10.08 -19.06 6.04
C SER A 335 8.83 -18.42 6.63
N ASN A 336 8.56 -18.71 7.90
CA ASN A 336 7.47 -18.08 8.64
C ASN A 336 7.59 -16.55 8.68
N ASN A 337 8.82 -16.01 8.66
CA ASN A 337 9.04 -14.57 8.56
C ASN A 337 8.57 -14.00 7.21
N HIS A 338 8.72 -14.73 6.09
CA HIS A 338 8.23 -14.27 4.79
C HIS A 338 6.70 -14.25 4.72
N LYS A 339 6.04 -15.24 5.34
CA LYS A 339 4.59 -15.24 5.52
C LYS A 339 4.14 -14.06 6.40
N ASP A 340 4.85 -13.80 7.49
CA ASP A 340 4.54 -12.70 8.40
C ASP A 340 4.66 -11.31 7.75
N ILE A 341 5.66 -11.10 6.87
CA ILE A 341 5.79 -9.85 6.10
C ILE A 341 4.53 -9.53 5.28
N LEU A 342 3.85 -10.55 4.75
CA LEU A 342 2.63 -10.39 3.97
C LEU A 342 1.38 -10.19 4.84
N LEU A 343 1.33 -10.84 6.00
CA LEU A 343 0.20 -10.75 6.94
C LEU A 343 0.26 -9.51 7.84
N ARG A 344 1.46 -9.02 8.13
CA ARG A 344 1.76 -7.86 8.98
C ARG A 344 2.76 -6.92 8.28
N PRO A 345 2.39 -6.39 7.09
CA PRO A 345 3.30 -5.54 6.35
C PRO A 345 3.59 -4.26 7.15
N LYS A 346 4.87 -3.89 7.15
CA LYS A 346 5.39 -2.75 7.93
C LYS A 346 5.59 -1.52 7.05
N VAL A 347 5.43 -0.35 7.63
CA VAL A 347 5.78 0.92 7.00
C VAL A 347 7.30 0.98 6.82
N ALA A 348 7.78 1.62 5.75
CA ALA A 348 9.20 1.74 5.52
C ALA A 348 9.91 2.55 6.62
N PRO A 349 11.18 2.25 6.91
CA PRO A 349 11.94 2.94 7.96
C PRO A 349 12.05 4.45 7.69
N GLY A 350 11.69 5.27 8.66
CA GLY A 350 11.60 6.73 8.58
C GLY A 350 10.28 7.26 8.01
N PHE A 351 9.36 6.41 7.54
CA PHE A 351 8.09 6.81 6.90
C PHE A 351 6.88 6.73 7.84
N SER A 352 7.06 6.26 9.07
CA SER A 352 6.01 6.20 10.08
C SER A 352 5.63 7.60 10.59
N TYR A 353 4.40 7.73 11.09
CA TYR A 353 3.94 8.91 11.83
C TYR A 353 4.01 8.59 13.33
N GLU A 354 4.60 9.47 14.14
CA GLU A 354 4.87 9.14 15.55
C GLU A 354 3.59 9.00 16.39
N ASN A 355 2.54 9.75 16.08
CA ASN A 355 1.23 9.63 16.73
C ASN A 355 0.31 8.67 15.95
N ASP A 356 0.84 7.53 15.53
CA ASP A 356 0.09 6.57 14.73
C ASP A 356 -1.00 5.87 15.56
N LEU A 357 -2.25 6.20 15.26
CA LEU A 357 -3.43 5.54 15.82
C LEU A 357 -3.82 4.26 15.05
N LEU A 358 -3.14 3.93 13.95
CA LEU A 358 -3.42 2.76 13.11
C LEU A 358 -2.71 1.49 13.59
N GLY A 359 -1.80 1.60 14.56
CA GLY A 359 -1.00 0.47 15.06
C GLY A 359 -0.08 -0.11 13.99
N THR A 360 0.39 0.71 13.05
CA THR A 360 1.41 0.31 12.08
C THR A 360 2.76 0.12 12.77
N GLU A 361 3.48 -0.89 12.32
CA GLU A 361 4.85 -1.11 12.75
C GLU A 361 5.80 -0.61 11.66
N GLU A 362 6.94 -0.08 12.08
CA GLU A 362 7.99 0.32 11.17
C GLU A 362 8.98 -0.83 10.94
N ALA A 363 9.40 -1.01 9.70
CA ALA A 363 10.44 -1.98 9.36
C ALA A 363 11.80 -1.54 9.91
N THR A 364 12.71 -2.49 10.06
CA THR A 364 14.10 -2.17 10.44
C THR A 364 14.84 -1.54 9.26
N TYR A 365 15.68 -0.54 9.54
CA TYR A 365 16.58 0.04 8.54
C TYR A 365 17.44 -1.04 7.88
N PRO A 366 17.33 -1.25 6.56
CA PRO A 366 18.05 -2.34 5.91
C PRO A 366 19.55 -2.07 5.89
N THR A 367 20.31 -3.12 6.15
CA THR A 367 21.74 -3.17 5.86
C THR A 367 21.94 -4.07 4.67
N PHE A 368 22.54 -3.53 3.62
CA PHE A 368 22.91 -4.26 2.42
C PHE A 368 24.38 -4.61 2.45
N TYR A 369 24.70 -5.81 2.00
CA TYR A 369 26.05 -6.30 1.84
C TYR A 369 26.30 -6.61 0.37
N GLU A 370 27.39 -6.08 -0.14
CA GLU A 370 27.86 -6.28 -1.49
C GLU A 370 29.09 -7.19 -1.48
N PHE A 371 29.07 -8.23 -2.32
CA PHE A 371 30.24 -9.07 -2.58
C PHE A 371 30.28 -9.49 -4.04
N LYS A 372 31.41 -9.21 -4.72
CA LYS A 372 31.64 -9.53 -6.15
C LYS A 372 30.47 -9.11 -7.06
N GLY A 373 29.88 -7.96 -6.77
CA GLY A 373 28.77 -7.41 -7.54
C GLY A 373 27.40 -8.04 -7.26
N LYS A 374 27.23 -8.89 -6.23
CA LYS A 374 25.94 -9.36 -5.72
C LYS A 374 25.56 -8.60 -4.44
N LEU A 375 24.29 -8.22 -4.31
CA LEU A 375 23.74 -7.55 -3.13
C LEU A 375 22.85 -8.50 -2.32
N THR A 376 22.96 -8.48 -1.00
CA THR A 376 22.09 -9.24 -0.07
C THR A 376 21.85 -8.45 1.21
N THR A 377 20.69 -8.61 1.84
CA THR A 377 20.45 -8.10 3.21
C THR A 377 20.79 -9.12 4.28
N ASP A 378 20.92 -10.40 3.92
CA ASP A 378 21.36 -11.45 4.83
C ASP A 378 22.87 -11.71 4.64
N LYS A 379 23.62 -11.40 5.70
CA LYS A 379 25.07 -11.60 5.79
C LYS A 379 25.45 -13.09 5.76
N SER A 380 24.55 -14.00 6.14
CA SER A 380 24.79 -15.45 6.17
C SER A 380 25.03 -16.03 4.77
N HIS A 381 24.47 -15.40 3.72
CA HIS A 381 24.68 -15.78 2.33
C HIS A 381 26.06 -15.40 1.79
N LEU A 382 26.89 -14.70 2.57
CA LEU A 382 28.23 -14.31 2.18
C LEU A 382 29.25 -15.31 2.74
N PRO A 383 30.24 -15.76 1.95
CA PRO A 383 31.35 -16.52 2.47
C PRO A 383 32.10 -15.68 3.51
N CYS A 384 32.19 -16.19 4.74
CA CYS A 384 32.71 -15.47 5.90
C CYS A 384 34.08 -14.80 5.62
N SER A 385 34.21 -13.53 6.02
CA SER A 385 35.47 -12.83 6.28
C SER A 385 36.52 -12.80 5.15
N LYS A 386 36.11 -12.53 3.90
CA LYS A 386 37.09 -12.25 2.82
C LYS A 386 37.26 -10.75 2.55
N PRO A 387 38.48 -10.29 2.21
CA PRO A 387 38.70 -8.93 1.75
C PRO A 387 37.82 -8.65 0.52
N GLY A 388 37.09 -7.53 0.54
CA GLY A 388 36.28 -7.07 -0.59
C GLY A 388 34.75 -7.05 -0.39
N THR A 389 34.23 -7.50 0.76
CA THR A 389 32.81 -7.27 1.11
C THR A 389 32.61 -5.81 1.54
N ARG A 390 31.61 -5.14 0.96
CA ARG A 390 31.21 -3.78 1.36
C ARG A 390 29.85 -3.83 2.03
N ALA A 391 29.68 -3.09 3.12
CA ALA A 391 28.41 -2.96 3.81
C ALA A 391 27.85 -1.55 3.63
N TYR A 392 26.53 -1.46 3.49
CA TYR A 392 25.78 -0.24 3.30
C TYR A 392 24.59 -0.22 4.25
N LYS A 393 24.47 0.79 5.10
CA LYS A 393 23.38 0.91 6.08
C LYS A 393 22.56 2.14 5.76
N VAL A 394 21.24 1.99 5.65
CA VAL A 394 20.37 3.15 5.51
C VAL A 394 20.39 3.96 6.80
N MET A 395 20.61 5.27 6.67
CA MET A 395 20.64 6.19 7.79
C MET A 395 19.26 6.34 8.41
N GLU A 396 19.25 6.44 9.72
CA GLU A 396 18.10 6.96 10.44
C GLU A 396 17.99 8.47 10.16
N HIS A 397 16.84 8.87 9.62
CA HIS A 397 16.51 10.27 9.43
C HIS A 397 15.79 10.72 10.70
N LYS A 398 16.52 11.35 11.63
CA LYS A 398 15.87 12.02 12.74
C LYS A 398 15.04 13.17 12.16
N LYS A 399 13.75 13.20 12.49
CA LYS A 399 12.89 14.36 12.25
C LYS A 399 13.33 15.43 13.25
N ASP A 400 14.45 16.11 12.97
CA ASP A 400 14.99 17.14 13.85
C ASP A 400 14.02 18.33 13.90
N GLY A 401 13.35 18.51 15.03
CA GLY A 401 12.47 19.63 15.36
C GLY A 401 11.79 19.42 16.72
N GLU A 402 11.85 20.42 17.60
CA GLU A 402 11.03 20.46 18.83
C GLU A 402 9.54 20.54 18.42
N GLY A 403 8.88 19.39 18.32
CA GLY A 403 7.43 19.30 18.15
C GLY A 403 6.99 18.21 17.17
N SER A 404 6.50 17.08 17.70
CA SER A 404 5.73 16.01 17.04
C SER A 404 6.22 15.62 15.62
N GLY A 405 6.85 14.45 15.46
CA GLY A 405 7.39 13.94 14.18
C GLY A 405 6.34 13.63 13.10
N GLY A 406 5.65 14.67 12.63
CA GLY A 406 4.73 14.71 11.51
C GLY A 406 5.39 15.15 10.20
N PHE A 407 4.60 15.66 9.25
CA PHE A 407 5.06 16.04 7.92
C PHE A 407 4.99 17.55 7.69
N LEU A 408 4.01 18.23 8.29
CA LEU A 408 3.73 19.65 8.09
C LEU A 408 4.48 20.56 9.07
N LEU A 409 4.66 21.84 8.72
CA LEU A 409 5.29 22.86 9.56
C LEU A 409 4.26 23.63 10.39
N GLY A 410 4.54 23.84 11.69
CA GLY A 410 3.85 24.81 12.56
C GLY A 410 2.39 24.49 12.94
N PRO A 411 1.77 25.26 13.85
CA PRO A 411 0.35 25.10 14.17
C PRO A 411 -0.51 25.70 13.05
N ASN A 412 -0.87 24.86 12.08
CA ASN A 412 -1.80 25.21 11.00
C ASN A 412 -3.19 24.61 11.25
N LEU A 413 -4.22 25.36 10.85
CA LEU A 413 -5.61 24.90 10.78
C LEU A 413 -5.97 24.66 9.31
N PHE A 414 -6.68 23.56 9.05
CA PHE A 414 -7.02 23.09 7.72
C PHE A 414 -8.52 22.86 7.61
N THR A 415 -9.02 23.02 6.39
CA THR A 415 -10.32 22.49 5.96
C THR A 415 -10.08 21.10 5.36
N VAL A 416 -10.85 20.11 5.82
CA VAL A 416 -10.86 18.76 5.26
C VAL A 416 -12.27 18.44 4.79
N THR A 417 -12.48 18.23 3.50
CA THR A 417 -13.80 17.86 2.96
C THR A 417 -14.15 16.40 3.30
N ASP A 418 -15.42 16.01 3.12
CA ASP A 418 -15.88 14.64 3.37
C ASP A 418 -15.10 13.59 2.55
N ASN A 419 -14.70 13.95 1.33
CA ASN A 419 -13.86 13.14 0.44
C ASN A 419 -12.35 13.36 0.65
N LEU A 420 -11.93 13.91 1.80
CA LEU A 420 -10.55 14.09 2.25
C LEU A 420 -9.67 15.00 1.39
N VAL A 421 -10.25 15.97 0.70
CA VAL A 421 -9.47 17.08 0.15
C VAL A 421 -9.02 17.97 1.31
N VAL A 422 -7.72 18.19 1.41
CA VAL A 422 -7.11 19.00 2.48
C VAL A 422 -6.61 20.33 1.90
N THR A 423 -7.05 21.42 2.50
CA THR A 423 -6.60 22.78 2.16
C THR A 423 -6.36 23.61 3.43
N PRO A 424 -5.52 24.66 3.39
CA PRO A 424 -5.44 25.62 4.49
C PRO A 424 -6.84 26.18 4.82
N ILE A 425 -7.11 26.43 6.11
CA ILE A 425 -8.42 26.93 6.55
C ILE A 425 -8.79 28.20 5.80
N SER A 426 -10.03 28.24 5.30
CA SER A 426 -10.59 29.45 4.70
C SER A 426 -12.10 29.48 4.95
N PRO A 427 -12.61 30.45 5.73
CA PRO A 427 -14.05 30.59 5.94
C PRO A 427 -14.82 30.77 4.61
N ILE A 428 -14.20 31.42 3.62
CA ILE A 428 -14.78 31.60 2.28
C ILE A 428 -14.93 30.24 1.58
N LEU A 429 -13.92 29.37 1.69
CA LEU A 429 -14.00 28.01 1.15
C LEU A 429 -15.10 27.20 1.85
N GLY A 430 -15.19 27.30 3.18
CA GLY A 430 -16.27 26.66 3.95
C GLY A 430 -17.67 27.06 3.45
N LEU A 431 -17.88 28.35 3.18
CA LEU A 431 -19.13 28.84 2.58
C LEU A 431 -19.35 28.34 1.14
N SER A 432 -18.29 28.27 0.33
CA SER A 432 -18.36 27.70 -1.03
C SER A 432 -18.81 26.24 -1.01
N ILE A 433 -18.21 25.42 -0.12
CA ILE A 433 -18.56 24.01 0.04
C ILE A 433 -20.04 23.87 0.40
N LEU A 434 -20.54 24.67 1.35
CA LEU A 434 -21.96 24.63 1.75
C LEU A 434 -22.90 25.01 0.60
N ASN A 435 -22.51 25.99 -0.22
CA ASN A 435 -23.27 26.40 -1.39
C ASN A 435 -23.27 25.32 -2.49
N GLU A 436 -22.12 24.71 -2.78
CA GLU A 436 -21.99 23.60 -3.72
C GLU A 436 -22.82 22.39 -3.29
N LEU A 437 -22.78 22.05 -2.01
CA LEU A 437 -23.59 20.99 -1.42
C LEU A 437 -25.07 21.38 -1.27
N LYS A 438 -25.47 22.63 -1.56
CA LYS A 438 -26.83 23.15 -1.39
C LYS A 438 -27.36 22.89 0.04
N VAL A 439 -26.57 23.25 1.04
CA VAL A 439 -26.92 23.12 2.48
C VAL A 439 -27.27 24.51 3.03
N PRO A 440 -28.50 24.74 3.53
CA PRO A 440 -28.87 25.98 4.18
C PRO A 440 -28.08 26.19 5.47
N PHE A 441 -27.71 27.43 5.80
CA PHE A 441 -26.96 27.71 7.03
C PHE A 441 -27.72 27.34 8.32
N SER A 442 -29.05 27.37 8.30
CA SER A 442 -29.89 26.93 9.42
C SER A 442 -29.85 25.42 9.67
N ASP A 443 -29.40 24.64 8.69
CA ASP A 443 -29.28 23.19 8.76
C ASP A 443 -27.92 22.70 9.30
N ILE A 444 -26.99 23.63 9.57
CA ILE A 444 -25.64 23.31 10.02
C ILE A 444 -25.60 23.03 11.52
N GLU A 445 -24.79 22.05 11.91
CA GLU A 445 -24.42 21.74 13.28
C GLU A 445 -22.90 21.56 13.39
N GLU A 446 -22.30 22.10 14.44
CA GLU A 446 -20.90 21.83 14.80
C GLU A 446 -20.82 20.62 15.72
N LYS A 447 -19.99 19.64 15.37
CA LYS A 447 -19.76 18.45 16.19
C LYS A 447 -18.27 18.23 16.40
N VAL A 448 -17.81 18.27 17.64
CA VAL A 448 -16.43 17.89 17.98
C VAL A 448 -16.38 16.37 18.15
N VAL A 449 -15.42 15.73 17.49
CA VAL A 449 -15.17 14.29 17.64
C VAL A 449 -13.74 14.07 18.09
N HIS A 450 -13.56 13.12 19.01
CA HIS A 450 -12.26 12.64 19.45
C HIS A 450 -11.91 11.37 18.66
N ILE A 451 -10.66 11.26 18.25
CA ILE A 451 -10.17 10.18 17.39
C ILE A 451 -9.28 9.29 18.24
N GLY A 452 -9.79 8.13 18.62
CA GLY A 452 -9.00 7.03 19.15
C GLY A 452 -8.62 6.04 18.04
N THR A 453 -8.03 4.92 18.45
CA THR A 453 -7.64 3.83 17.54
C THR A 453 -8.81 3.29 16.72
N GLU A 454 -10.00 3.15 17.32
CA GLU A 454 -11.17 2.62 16.59
C GLU A 454 -11.65 3.58 15.50
N GLU A 455 -11.78 4.87 15.84
CA GLU A 455 -12.16 5.91 14.87
C GLU A 455 -11.11 6.07 13.78
N ALA A 456 -9.83 6.00 14.13
CA ALA A 456 -8.70 6.07 13.21
C ALA A 456 -8.73 4.95 12.17
N LEU A 457 -8.91 3.70 12.61
CA LEU A 457 -9.00 2.55 11.72
C LEU A 457 -10.26 2.61 10.85
N ARG A 458 -11.41 3.01 11.43
CA ARG A 458 -12.64 3.20 10.67
C ARG A 458 -12.45 4.26 9.59
N LEU A 459 -11.81 5.38 9.91
CA LEU A 459 -11.51 6.43 8.95
C LEU A 459 -10.59 5.93 7.84
N LEU A 460 -9.50 5.22 8.14
CA LEU A 460 -8.61 4.62 7.14
C LEU A 460 -9.39 3.71 6.17
N VAL A 461 -10.22 2.82 6.70
CA VAL A 461 -11.03 1.91 5.90
C VAL A 461 -12.04 2.68 5.05
N SER A 462 -12.81 3.60 5.63
CA SER A 462 -13.76 4.45 4.90
C SER A 462 -13.08 5.26 3.80
N SER A 463 -11.87 5.75 4.04
CA SER A 463 -11.06 6.47 3.04
C SER A 463 -10.69 5.59 1.85
N PHE A 464 -10.55 4.28 2.04
CA PHE A 464 -10.17 3.34 1.00
C PHE A 464 -11.36 2.85 0.17
N VAL A 465 -12.55 2.74 0.77
CA VAL A 465 -13.73 2.11 0.14
C VAL A 465 -14.85 3.07 -0.26
N SER A 466 -14.82 4.32 0.21
CA SER A 466 -15.89 5.31 0.03
C SER A 466 -15.35 6.66 -0.46
N GLU A 467 -16.26 7.47 -1.02
CA GLU A 467 -16.04 8.88 -1.39
C GLU A 467 -16.53 9.86 -0.30
N SER A 468 -17.10 9.34 0.80
CA SER A 468 -17.67 10.13 1.91
C SER A 468 -17.06 9.69 3.25
N ALA A 469 -15.73 9.72 3.32
CA ALA A 469 -14.98 9.08 4.39
C ALA A 469 -15.26 9.63 5.78
N LEU A 470 -15.42 10.95 5.94
CA LEU A 470 -15.70 11.55 7.26
C LEU A 470 -17.12 11.21 7.73
N THR A 471 -18.10 11.25 6.83
CA THR A 471 -19.49 10.85 7.09
C THR A 471 -19.56 9.39 7.53
N ASP A 472 -18.91 8.50 6.78
CA ASP A 472 -18.91 7.07 7.07
C ASP A 472 -18.18 6.73 8.37
N ALA A 473 -17.10 7.46 8.69
CA ALA A 473 -16.34 7.24 9.92
C ALA A 473 -17.04 7.78 11.18
N PHE A 474 -17.66 8.97 11.11
CA PHE A 474 -18.06 9.73 12.32
C PHE A 474 -19.57 9.97 12.50
N ILE A 475 -20.38 9.79 11.46
CA ILE A 475 -21.83 10.05 11.48
C ILE A 475 -22.64 8.76 11.28
N GLY A 476 -22.13 7.81 10.49
CA GLY A 476 -22.81 6.54 10.24
C GLY A 476 -22.95 5.66 11.50
N LYS A 477 -24.19 5.31 11.89
CA LYS A 477 -24.42 4.26 12.92
C LYS A 477 -24.18 2.87 12.34
N PRO A 478 -23.44 1.95 12.97
CA PRO A 478 -23.40 0.56 12.50
C PRO A 478 -24.81 -0.01 12.38
N LYS A 479 -25.15 -0.70 11.29
CA LYS A 479 -26.37 -1.54 11.28
C LYS A 479 -26.05 -2.77 12.14
N PRO A 480 -26.81 -3.07 13.19
CA PRO A 480 -26.61 -4.31 13.93
C PRO A 480 -26.81 -5.50 12.99
N GLU A 481 -25.96 -6.52 13.12
CA GLU A 481 -26.12 -7.79 12.42
C GLU A 481 -27.53 -8.32 12.68
N GLN A 482 -28.25 -8.65 11.60
CA GLN A 482 -29.34 -9.61 11.73
C GLN A 482 -28.66 -10.94 12.09
N ALA A 483 -28.71 -11.29 13.38
CA ALA A 483 -28.32 -12.60 13.85
C ALA A 483 -29.12 -13.64 13.06
N HIS A 484 -28.47 -14.28 12.10
CA HIS A 484 -28.99 -15.48 11.48
C HIS A 484 -28.82 -16.60 12.50
N TRP A 485 -29.92 -16.88 13.21
CA TRP A 485 -30.08 -18.08 14.05
C TRP A 485 -30.14 -19.34 13.18
#